data_AF-A0AA38HXH3-F1
#
_entry.id   AF-A0AA38HXH3-F1
#
_cell.length_a   1.000
_cell.length_b   1.000
_cell.length_c   1.000
_cell.angle_alpha   90.00
_cell.angle_beta   90.00
_cell.angle_gamma   90.00
#
_symmetry.space_group_name_H-M   'P 1'
#
loop_
_entity.id
_entity.type
_entity.pdbx_description
1 polymer ?
#
loop_
_entity_poly.entity_id
_entity_poly.type
_entity_poly.pdbx_seq_one_letter_code
_entity_poly.pdbx_strand_id
1 'polypeptide(L)'
;MGFRKALSLSLFSSFVCLIVLCAGLNDTSDPNYWENFAKNLTQQAKNNLSSLDDLGSKITQQVHDGLRPVREMQFKLRLKNGNRGSTLAIFKDRRFIIHDGVMFECNGNISMRDGSCSGTLRKGRFKDKEDFCYLPINVAINNWYCISNGPVNFSYNKGKTNCANVDNGLALAITKDAYSELCGSGGLPVTYKYFTEEVEDHSADVHCSDTKPYVCTLTEHQDTEVVYSGGSKVHTQSIILLLLMLCNFFIFV
;
A
#
# COMPACT_ATOMS: atom_id res chain seq x y z
N MET A 1 10.63 -31.32 31.98
CA MET A 1 10.16 -30.69 33.23
C MET A 1 9.66 -29.29 32.90
N GLY A 2 8.35 -29.04 33.00
CA GLY A 2 7.79 -27.72 32.68
C GLY A 2 6.30 -27.74 32.40
N PHE A 3 5.49 -28.08 33.42
CA PHE A 3 4.03 -28.02 33.34
C PHE A 3 3.46 -27.76 34.73
N ARG A 4 3.58 -26.53 35.27
CA ARG A 4 2.80 -26.07 36.44
C ARG A 4 2.77 -24.54 36.51
N LYS A 5 1.83 -23.88 35.82
CA LYS A 5 1.40 -22.49 36.09
C LYS A 5 -0.01 -22.21 35.51
N ALA A 6 -0.95 -23.15 35.68
CA ALA A 6 -2.34 -23.00 35.22
C ALA A 6 -3.37 -23.31 36.33
N LEU A 7 -3.07 -22.95 37.57
CA LEU A 7 -4.02 -22.97 38.67
C LEU A 7 -3.80 -21.71 39.52
N SER A 8 -4.60 -20.66 39.29
CA SER A 8 -5.02 -19.73 40.36
C SER A 8 -6.09 -18.72 39.95
N LEU A 9 -6.42 -18.52 38.68
CA LEU A 9 -7.41 -17.49 38.32
C LEU A 9 -8.87 -17.82 38.71
N SER A 10 -9.28 -19.10 38.68
CA SER A 10 -10.66 -19.47 39.03
C SER A 10 -10.94 -19.39 40.54
N LEU A 11 -9.95 -19.65 41.39
CA LEU A 11 -10.08 -19.57 42.85
C LEU A 11 -10.10 -18.12 43.36
N PHE A 12 -9.42 -17.20 42.67
CA PHE A 12 -9.45 -15.77 43.03
C PHE A 12 -10.80 -15.12 42.71
N SER A 13 -11.47 -15.49 41.61
CA SER A 13 -12.80 -14.97 41.27
C SER A 13 -13.86 -15.34 42.31
N SER A 14 -13.85 -16.59 42.80
CA SER A 14 -14.83 -17.05 43.79
C SER A 14 -14.59 -16.46 45.18
N PHE A 15 -13.34 -16.21 45.58
CA PHE A 15 -13.02 -15.61 46.89
C PHE A 15 -13.37 -14.12 46.98
N VAL A 16 -13.16 -13.35 45.90
CA VAL A 16 -13.54 -11.93 45.87
C VAL A 16 -15.06 -11.79 45.93
N CYS A 17 -15.81 -12.69 45.27
CA CYS A 17 -17.27 -12.71 45.34
C CYS A 17 -17.78 -13.02 46.77
N LEU A 18 -17.11 -13.91 47.49
CA LEU A 18 -17.49 -14.28 48.86
C LEU A 18 -17.18 -13.17 49.89
N ILE A 19 -16.07 -12.45 49.73
CA ILE A 19 -15.70 -11.34 50.64
C ILE A 19 -16.64 -10.14 50.45
N VAL A 20 -17.06 -9.85 49.22
CA VAL A 20 -18.05 -8.79 48.93
C VAL A 20 -19.44 -9.13 49.50
N LEU A 21 -19.81 -10.41 49.52
CA LEU A 21 -21.07 -10.87 50.15
C LEU A 21 -21.04 -10.81 51.68
N CYS A 22 -19.87 -11.01 52.32
CA CYS A 22 -19.77 -11.01 53.78
C CYS A 22 -19.59 -9.61 54.41
N ALA A 23 -19.04 -8.64 53.69
CA ALA A 23 -18.83 -7.28 54.21
C ALA A 23 -20.10 -6.39 54.18
N GLY A 24 -21.16 -6.80 53.47
CA GLY A 24 -22.38 -5.99 53.25
C GLY A 24 -23.52 -6.17 54.26
N LEU A 25 -23.34 -6.97 55.32
CA LEU A 25 -24.45 -7.33 56.22
C LEU A 25 -24.54 -6.54 57.53
N ASN A 26 -23.66 -5.56 57.77
CA ASN A 26 -23.56 -4.91 59.08
C ASN A 26 -24.29 -3.57 59.26
N ASP A 27 -24.96 -3.03 58.24
CA ASP A 27 -25.94 -1.95 58.48
C ASP A 27 -26.95 -1.85 57.33
N THR A 28 -28.09 -2.53 57.47
CA THR A 28 -29.21 -2.48 56.51
C THR A 28 -30.36 -1.58 56.99
N SER A 29 -30.11 -0.76 58.00
CA SER A 29 -31.15 0.07 58.62
C SER A 29 -31.50 1.34 57.82
N ASP A 30 -30.66 1.73 56.85
CA ASP A 30 -30.96 2.83 55.92
C ASP A 30 -31.65 2.31 54.65
N PRO A 31 -32.95 2.59 54.45
CA PRO A 31 -33.69 2.16 53.25
C PRO A 31 -33.11 2.71 51.94
N ASN A 32 -32.25 3.73 51.99
CA ASN A 32 -31.61 4.33 50.81
C ASN A 32 -30.29 3.67 50.42
N TYR A 33 -29.76 2.75 51.25
CA TYR A 33 -28.45 2.12 51.02
C TYR A 33 -28.38 1.41 49.66
N TRP A 34 -29.39 0.60 49.35
CA TRP A 34 -29.46 -0.16 48.10
C TRP A 34 -29.65 0.73 46.87
N GLU A 35 -30.36 1.85 47.01
CA GLU A 35 -30.54 2.82 45.92
C GLU A 35 -29.22 3.55 45.61
N ASN A 36 -28.47 3.93 46.65
CA ASN A 36 -27.16 4.55 46.50
C ASN A 36 -26.10 3.58 45.94
N PHE A 37 -26.13 2.32 46.36
CA PHE A 37 -25.27 1.28 45.81
C PHE A 37 -25.55 1.02 44.32
N ALA A 38 -26.83 0.89 43.94
CA ALA A 38 -27.22 0.73 42.54
C ALA A 38 -26.85 1.94 41.68
N LYS A 39 -27.02 3.18 42.20
CA LYS A 39 -26.58 4.41 41.53
C LYS A 39 -25.07 4.44 41.32
N ASN A 40 -24.29 4.07 42.32
CA ASN A 40 -22.82 4.01 42.23
C ASN A 40 -22.34 2.95 41.23
N LEU A 41 -22.91 1.75 41.24
CA LEU A 41 -22.58 0.70 40.27
C LEU A 41 -22.91 1.14 38.84
N THR A 42 -24.10 1.73 38.64
CA THR A 42 -24.52 2.22 37.32
C THR A 42 -23.62 3.36 36.84
N GLN A 43 -23.21 4.25 37.74
CA GLN A 43 -22.29 5.34 37.41
C GLN A 43 -20.87 4.82 37.10
N GLN A 44 -20.36 3.83 37.83
CA GLN A 44 -19.07 3.20 37.53
C GLN A 44 -19.10 2.44 36.20
N ALA A 45 -20.16 1.67 35.94
CA ALA A 45 -20.36 0.99 34.67
C ALA A 45 -20.45 2.00 33.52
N LYS A 46 -21.22 3.08 33.68
CA LYS A 46 -21.36 4.16 32.69
C LYS A 46 -20.04 4.89 32.44
N ASN A 47 -19.27 5.20 33.49
CA ASN A 47 -17.96 5.85 33.36
C ASN A 47 -16.94 4.93 32.64
N ASN A 48 -17.00 3.62 32.89
CA ASN A 48 -16.12 2.66 32.21
C ASN A 48 -16.55 2.43 30.75
N LEU A 49 -17.86 2.38 30.48
CA LEU A 49 -18.44 2.21 29.14
C LEU A 49 -18.31 3.48 28.28
N SER A 50 -18.36 4.68 28.87
CA SER A 50 -18.14 5.92 28.13
C SER A 50 -16.72 6.03 27.57
N SER A 51 -15.75 5.29 28.13
CA SER A 51 -14.40 5.20 27.55
C SER A 51 -14.36 4.30 26.30
N LEU A 52 -15.32 3.37 26.17
CA LEU A 52 -15.49 2.44 25.05
C LEU A 52 -16.30 3.04 23.89
N ASP A 53 -17.19 3.99 24.17
CA ASP A 53 -17.99 4.70 23.15
C ASP A 53 -17.10 5.36 22.07
N ASP A 54 -15.92 5.85 22.46
CA ASP A 54 -14.93 6.43 21.55
C ASP A 54 -13.82 5.44 21.13
N LEU A 55 -13.80 4.22 21.68
CA LEU A 55 -12.73 3.28 21.37
C LEU A 55 -12.79 2.82 19.91
N GLY A 56 -14.00 2.59 19.38
CA GLY A 56 -14.19 2.21 17.98
C GLY A 56 -13.71 3.28 17.00
N SER A 57 -14.01 4.55 17.27
CA SER A 57 -13.56 5.68 16.43
C SER A 57 -12.05 5.89 16.53
N LYS A 58 -11.47 5.80 17.74
CA LYS A 58 -10.01 5.88 17.96
C LYS A 58 -9.26 4.76 17.25
N ILE A 59 -9.72 3.52 17.35
CA ILE A 59 -9.11 2.38 16.65
C ILE A 59 -9.21 2.58 15.14
N THR A 60 -10.37 2.99 14.63
CA THR A 60 -10.55 3.25 13.19
C THR A 60 -9.58 4.33 12.71
N GLN A 61 -9.44 5.42 13.47
CA GLN A 61 -8.50 6.49 13.15
C GLN A 61 -7.04 6.03 13.21
N GLN A 62 -6.66 5.27 14.25
CA GLN A 62 -5.30 4.73 14.38
C GLN A 62 -4.95 3.76 13.26
N VAL A 63 -5.87 2.87 12.87
CA VAL A 63 -5.70 1.95 11.74
C VAL A 63 -5.65 2.73 10.43
N HIS A 64 -6.51 3.73 10.27
CA HIS A 64 -6.50 4.61 9.12
C HIS A 64 -5.13 5.29 8.97
N ASP A 65 -4.64 5.96 10.01
CA ASP A 65 -3.38 6.70 9.97
C ASP A 65 -2.17 5.77 9.88
N GLY A 66 -2.21 4.62 10.57
CA GLY A 66 -1.16 3.60 10.51
C GLY A 66 -1.03 2.95 9.12
N LEU A 67 -2.13 2.85 8.36
CA LEU A 67 -2.13 2.33 6.99
C LEU A 67 -1.94 3.40 5.92
N ARG A 68 -1.83 4.69 6.29
CA ARG A 68 -1.64 5.78 5.33
C ARG A 68 -0.46 5.56 4.38
N PRO A 69 0.75 5.13 4.83
CA PRO A 69 1.87 4.89 3.92
C PRO A 69 1.59 3.82 2.85
N VAL A 70 0.80 2.80 3.20
CA VAL A 70 0.40 1.74 2.26
C VAL A 70 -0.58 2.28 1.22
N ARG A 71 -1.55 3.11 1.63
CA ARG A 71 -2.49 3.75 0.71
C ARG A 71 -1.79 4.72 -0.24
N GLU A 72 -0.90 5.55 0.28
CA GLU A 72 -0.07 6.46 -0.53
C GLU A 72 0.75 5.71 -1.58
N MET A 73 1.41 4.60 -1.17
CA MET A 73 2.15 3.74 -2.10
C MET A 73 1.24 3.12 -3.18
N GLN A 74 0.06 2.62 -2.79
CA GLN A 74 -0.91 2.08 -3.74
C GLN A 74 -1.40 3.15 -4.73
N PHE A 75 -1.64 4.38 -4.25
CA PHE A 75 -2.04 5.48 -5.11
C PHE A 75 -0.94 5.83 -6.11
N LYS A 76 0.32 5.92 -5.69
CA LYS A 76 1.47 6.10 -6.60
C LYS A 76 1.55 5.00 -7.66
N LEU A 77 1.35 3.74 -7.28
CA LEU A 77 1.35 2.63 -8.25
C LEU A 77 0.22 2.76 -9.27
N ARG A 78 -0.99 3.14 -8.85
CA ARG A 78 -2.11 3.38 -9.78
C ARG A 78 -1.83 4.56 -10.69
N LEU A 79 -1.29 5.64 -10.15
CA LEU A 79 -0.86 6.82 -10.88
C LEU A 79 0.18 6.46 -11.93
N LYS A 80 1.21 5.66 -11.60
CA LYS A 80 2.24 5.27 -12.57
C LYS A 80 1.75 4.28 -13.62
N ASN A 81 0.84 3.37 -13.25
CA ASN A 81 0.33 2.34 -14.16
C ASN A 81 -0.92 2.76 -14.94
N GLY A 82 -1.56 3.89 -14.59
CA GLY A 82 -2.82 4.29 -15.20
C GLY A 82 -3.97 3.33 -14.88
N ASN A 83 -3.96 2.68 -13.71
CA ASN A 83 -5.04 1.78 -13.31
C ASN A 83 -6.27 2.61 -12.88
N ARG A 84 -7.49 2.22 -13.28
CA ARG A 84 -8.74 2.97 -13.03
C ARG A 84 -8.73 4.41 -13.58
N GLY A 85 -7.89 4.70 -14.57
CA GLY A 85 -7.76 6.03 -15.18
C GLY A 85 -6.86 5.99 -16.42
N SER A 86 -6.24 7.12 -16.73
CA SER A 86 -5.17 7.21 -17.74
C SER A 86 -4.00 7.98 -17.18
N THR A 87 -2.78 7.59 -17.54
CA THR A 87 -1.58 8.34 -17.15
C THR A 87 -0.82 8.80 -18.37
N LEU A 88 -0.58 10.10 -18.48
CA LEU A 88 0.39 10.65 -19.41
C LEU A 88 1.76 10.69 -18.75
N ALA A 89 2.70 9.88 -19.22
CA ALA A 89 4.10 9.93 -18.82
C ALA A 89 4.91 10.77 -19.81
N ILE A 90 5.63 11.77 -19.31
CA ILE A 90 6.40 12.72 -20.09
C ILE A 90 7.88 12.55 -19.74
N PHE A 91 8.68 12.10 -20.71
CA PHE A 91 10.12 11.89 -20.60
C PHE A 91 10.85 12.81 -21.57
N LYS A 92 11.51 13.87 -21.08
CA LYS A 92 12.15 14.88 -21.94
C LYS A 92 11.20 15.32 -23.07
N ASP A 93 11.40 14.82 -24.29
CA ASP A 93 10.63 15.14 -25.50
C ASP A 93 9.61 14.06 -25.91
N ARG A 94 9.56 12.91 -25.22
CA ARG A 94 8.64 11.81 -25.50
C ARG A 94 7.47 11.76 -24.52
N ARG A 95 6.32 11.34 -25.03
CA ARG A 95 5.08 11.23 -24.27
C ARG A 95 4.44 9.88 -24.54
N PHE A 96 4.02 9.22 -23.47
CA PHE A 96 3.32 7.95 -23.53
C PHE A 96 2.05 8.02 -22.72
N ILE A 97 0.99 7.40 -23.23
CA ILE A 97 -0.20 7.13 -22.45
C ILE A 97 -0.04 5.74 -21.83
N ILE A 98 -0.18 5.64 -20.51
CA ILE A 98 -0.12 4.39 -19.76
C ILE A 98 -1.54 4.02 -19.35
N HIS A 99 -1.93 2.80 -19.70
CA HIS A 99 -3.18 2.17 -19.26
C HIS A 99 -2.87 0.75 -18.81
N ASP A 100 -3.29 0.43 -17.59
CA ASP A 100 -3.10 -0.88 -16.96
C ASP A 100 -1.64 -1.40 -17.06
N GLY A 101 -0.68 -0.49 -16.85
CA GLY A 101 0.76 -0.76 -16.88
C GLY A 101 1.36 -0.92 -18.27
N VAL A 102 0.60 -0.71 -19.34
CA VAL A 102 1.09 -0.78 -20.73
C VAL A 102 1.23 0.63 -21.31
N MET A 103 2.38 0.90 -21.91
CA MET A 103 2.67 2.15 -22.60
C MET A 103 2.16 2.13 -24.05
N PHE A 104 1.48 3.21 -24.42
CA PHE A 104 0.94 3.49 -25.75
C PHE A 104 1.49 4.81 -26.28
N GLU A 105 1.73 4.84 -27.58
CA GLU A 105 2.01 6.04 -28.36
C GLU A 105 0.72 6.52 -29.02
N CYS A 106 0.47 7.83 -28.96
CA CYS A 106 -0.66 8.47 -29.62
C CYS A 106 -0.22 8.96 -31.00
N ASN A 107 -0.86 8.48 -32.07
CA ASN A 107 -0.65 9.02 -33.42
C ASN A 107 -1.57 10.24 -33.68
N GLY A 108 -1.42 11.26 -32.84
CA GLY A 108 -2.26 12.45 -32.80
C GLY A 108 -1.85 13.37 -31.67
N ASN A 109 -2.76 14.25 -31.24
CA ASN A 109 -2.53 15.12 -30.09
C ASN A 109 -3.07 14.46 -28.83
N ILE A 110 -2.32 14.61 -27.73
CA ILE A 110 -2.78 14.21 -26.40
C ILE A 110 -3.38 15.43 -25.72
N SER A 111 -4.65 15.34 -25.34
CA SER A 111 -5.34 16.38 -24.59
C SER A 111 -4.76 16.48 -23.18
N MET A 112 -4.28 17.68 -22.82
CA MET A 112 -3.77 17.94 -21.47
C MET A 112 -4.87 18.06 -20.41
N ARG A 113 -6.15 18.08 -20.83
CA ARG A 113 -7.31 18.23 -19.94
C ARG A 113 -7.77 16.89 -19.38
N ASP A 114 -7.76 15.84 -20.20
CA ASP A 114 -8.34 14.54 -19.88
C ASP A 114 -7.45 13.35 -20.27
N GLY A 115 -6.25 13.60 -20.82
CA GLY A 115 -5.31 12.56 -21.25
C GLY A 115 -5.72 11.84 -22.53
N SER A 116 -6.83 12.24 -23.17
CA SER A 116 -7.34 11.55 -24.36
C SER A 116 -6.41 11.75 -25.57
N CYS A 117 -6.32 10.72 -26.43
CA CYS A 117 -5.60 10.77 -27.69
C CYS A 117 -6.59 11.09 -28.82
N SER A 118 -6.33 12.15 -29.60
CA SER A 118 -7.17 12.51 -30.75
C SER A 118 -6.99 11.57 -31.95
N GLY A 119 -5.98 10.70 -31.92
CA GLY A 119 -5.64 9.75 -32.98
C GLY A 119 -5.73 8.29 -32.51
N THR A 120 -5.08 7.39 -33.24
CA THR A 120 -5.03 5.98 -32.86
C THR A 120 -3.95 5.75 -31.80
N LEU A 121 -4.33 5.09 -30.70
CA LEU A 121 -3.38 4.55 -29.72
C LEU A 121 -2.75 3.28 -30.27
N ARG A 122 -1.42 3.20 -30.19
CA ARG A 122 -0.65 2.00 -30.56
C ARG A 122 0.26 1.63 -29.41
N LYS A 123 0.38 0.34 -29.10
CA LYS A 123 1.35 -0.14 -28.09
C LYS A 123 2.73 0.40 -28.48
N GLY A 124 3.42 1.05 -27.53
CA GLY A 124 4.68 1.72 -27.76
C GLY A 124 5.70 0.78 -28.39
N ARG A 125 6.41 1.26 -29.41
CA ARG A 125 7.43 0.47 -30.12
C ARG A 125 8.81 0.92 -29.65
N PHE A 126 9.46 0.06 -28.89
CA PHE A 126 10.81 0.25 -28.36
C PHE A 126 11.74 -0.51 -29.28
N LYS A 127 12.52 0.18 -30.11
CA LYS A 127 13.39 -0.44 -31.13
C LYS A 127 14.82 -0.54 -30.63
N ASP A 128 15.28 0.52 -30.00
CA ASP A 128 16.65 0.67 -29.58
C ASP A 128 16.78 0.32 -28.09
N LYS A 129 18.00 0.02 -27.61
CA LYS A 129 18.18 -0.36 -26.20
C LYS A 129 17.88 0.82 -25.28
N GLU A 130 18.19 2.03 -25.74
CA GLU A 130 17.96 3.31 -25.08
C GLU A 130 16.45 3.56 -24.85
N ASP A 131 15.59 2.98 -25.69
CA ASP A 131 14.14 3.09 -25.51
C ASP A 131 13.68 2.37 -24.22
N PHE A 132 14.41 1.36 -23.74
CA PHE A 132 14.08 0.69 -22.48
C PHE A 132 14.29 1.61 -21.27
N CYS A 133 15.00 2.73 -21.41
CA CYS A 133 15.10 3.75 -20.38
C CYS A 133 13.79 4.49 -20.11
N TYR A 134 12.78 4.34 -20.97
CA TYR A 134 11.43 4.88 -20.74
C TYR A 134 10.49 3.85 -20.09
N LEU A 135 10.87 2.58 -20.05
CA LEU A 135 10.01 1.48 -19.60
C LEU A 135 10.18 1.19 -18.11
N PRO A 136 9.10 0.85 -17.40
CA PRO A 136 9.22 0.42 -16.01
C PRO A 136 10.01 -0.90 -15.92
N ILE A 137 10.82 -1.03 -14.87
CA ILE A 137 11.48 -2.30 -14.55
C ILE A 137 10.43 -3.24 -13.96
N ASN A 138 10.11 -4.32 -14.67
CA ASN A 138 9.06 -5.24 -14.25
C ASN A 138 9.54 -6.17 -13.13
N VAL A 139 10.81 -6.63 -13.21
CA VAL A 139 11.41 -7.56 -12.25
C VAL A 139 12.88 -7.22 -12.05
N ALA A 140 13.37 -7.29 -10.80
CA ALA A 140 14.79 -7.41 -10.53
C ALA A 140 15.13 -8.54 -9.58
N ILE A 141 16.14 -9.34 -9.94
CA ILE A 141 16.65 -10.46 -9.16
C ILE A 141 18.16 -10.57 -9.39
N ASN A 142 18.94 -10.74 -8.32
CA ASN A 142 20.40 -10.97 -8.40
C ASN A 142 21.15 -9.95 -9.29
N ASN A 143 20.87 -8.66 -9.13
CA ASN A 143 21.46 -7.55 -9.91
C ASN A 143 21.08 -7.52 -11.41
N TRP A 144 20.10 -8.33 -11.83
CA TRP A 144 19.54 -8.31 -13.17
C TRP A 144 18.16 -7.67 -13.18
N TYR A 145 17.89 -6.87 -14.21
CA TYR A 145 16.60 -6.30 -14.55
C TYR A 145 16.01 -7.02 -15.75
N CYS A 146 14.70 -7.21 -15.71
CA CYS A 146 13.88 -7.61 -16.84
C CYS A 146 12.87 -6.49 -17.11
N ILE A 147 13.03 -5.86 -18.26
CA ILE A 147 12.33 -4.63 -18.64
C ILE A 147 11.55 -4.90 -19.91
N SER A 148 10.27 -4.54 -19.92
CA SER A 148 9.39 -4.74 -21.06
C SER A 148 8.14 -3.87 -20.99
N ASN A 149 7.52 -3.62 -22.14
CA ASN A 149 6.21 -2.99 -22.22
C ASN A 149 5.09 -3.99 -21.95
N GLY A 150 4.87 -4.30 -20.68
CA GLY A 150 3.85 -5.24 -20.19
C GLY A 150 4.42 -6.36 -19.34
N PRO A 151 3.62 -7.41 -19.06
CA PRO A 151 4.02 -8.50 -18.17
C PRO A 151 5.20 -9.30 -18.73
N VAL A 152 6.07 -9.77 -17.83
CA VAL A 152 7.27 -10.55 -18.18
C VAL A 152 7.34 -11.88 -17.44
N ASN A 153 7.91 -12.87 -18.09
CA ASN A 153 8.43 -14.09 -17.49
C ASN A 153 9.94 -13.93 -17.31
N PHE A 154 10.40 -13.95 -16.05
CA PHE A 154 11.81 -13.87 -15.73
C PHE A 154 12.28 -15.11 -14.95
N SER A 155 13.42 -15.68 -15.32
CA SER A 155 14.05 -16.77 -14.58
C SER A 155 15.57 -16.60 -14.52
N TYR A 156 16.16 -16.94 -13.37
CA TYR A 156 17.61 -16.99 -13.18
C TYR A 156 18.03 -18.40 -12.77
N ASN A 157 18.78 -19.11 -13.60
CA ASN A 157 19.24 -20.47 -13.32
C ASN A 157 20.71 -20.67 -13.73
N LYS A 158 21.57 -21.02 -12.78
CA LYS A 158 23.02 -21.27 -12.98
C LYS A 158 23.73 -20.18 -13.79
N GLY A 159 23.49 -18.91 -13.45
CA GLY A 159 24.12 -17.76 -14.12
C GLY A 159 23.50 -17.37 -15.46
N LYS A 160 22.47 -18.08 -15.94
CA LYS A 160 21.72 -17.69 -17.14
C LYS A 160 20.42 -16.99 -16.74
N THR A 161 20.17 -15.83 -17.34
CA THR A 161 18.91 -15.11 -17.27
C THR A 161 18.06 -15.42 -18.49
N ASN A 162 16.76 -15.61 -18.27
CA ASN A 162 15.76 -15.58 -19.33
C ASN A 162 14.77 -14.48 -18.98
N CYS A 163 14.55 -13.55 -19.89
CA CYS A 163 13.60 -12.45 -19.76
C CYS A 163 12.78 -12.42 -21.05
N ALA A 164 11.48 -12.70 -20.94
CA ALA A 164 10.57 -12.73 -22.07
C ALA A 164 9.29 -11.98 -21.72
N ASN A 165 8.77 -11.19 -22.64
CA ASN A 165 7.45 -10.60 -22.51
C ASN A 165 6.39 -11.71 -22.74
N VAL A 166 5.34 -11.72 -21.93
CA VAL A 166 4.27 -12.73 -22.03
C VAL A 166 3.49 -12.62 -23.36
N ASP A 167 3.37 -11.43 -23.91
CA ASP A 167 2.63 -11.13 -25.14
C ASP A 167 3.52 -11.20 -26.40
N ASN A 168 4.68 -11.86 -26.32
CA ASN A 168 5.71 -11.86 -27.38
C ASN A 168 6.25 -10.46 -27.75
N GLY A 169 6.12 -9.48 -26.85
CA GLY A 169 6.76 -8.19 -26.97
C GLY A 169 8.29 -8.26 -26.77
N LEU A 170 8.98 -7.15 -27.05
CA LEU A 170 10.40 -7.03 -26.75
C LEU A 170 10.62 -6.96 -25.23
N ALA A 171 11.60 -7.71 -24.74
CA ALA A 171 12.03 -7.70 -23.35
C ALA A 171 13.55 -7.63 -23.30
N LEU A 172 14.08 -6.87 -22.35
CA LEU A 172 15.50 -6.68 -22.14
C LEU A 172 15.91 -7.25 -20.79
N ALA A 173 16.80 -8.24 -20.82
CA ALA A 173 17.59 -8.63 -19.66
C ALA A 173 18.87 -7.79 -19.62
N ILE A 174 19.08 -7.03 -18.55
CA ILE A 174 20.26 -6.17 -18.38
C ILE A 174 20.69 -6.14 -16.91
N THR A 175 21.98 -5.98 -16.63
CA THR A 175 22.43 -5.79 -15.23
C THR A 175 22.12 -4.37 -14.75
N LYS A 176 22.02 -4.17 -13.44
CA LYS A 176 21.82 -2.84 -12.86
C LYS A 176 22.89 -1.83 -13.31
N ASP A 177 24.15 -2.26 -13.33
CA ASP A 177 25.27 -1.39 -13.69
C ASP A 177 25.21 -0.98 -15.17
N ALA A 178 24.96 -1.94 -16.06
CA ALA A 178 24.79 -1.67 -17.49
C ALA A 178 23.54 -0.82 -17.78
N TYR A 179 22.46 -0.99 -17.00
CA TYR A 179 21.29 -0.12 -17.09
C TYR A 179 21.61 1.32 -16.66
N SER A 180 22.40 1.47 -15.61
CA SER A 180 22.81 2.79 -15.09
C SER A 180 23.76 3.49 -16.08
N GLU A 181 24.61 2.75 -16.77
CA GLU A 181 25.43 3.25 -17.87
C GLU A 181 24.59 3.65 -19.09
N LEU A 182 23.58 2.85 -19.45
CA LEU A 182 22.71 3.08 -20.59
C LEU A 182 21.76 4.29 -20.38
N CYS A 183 21.15 4.39 -19.20
CA CYS A 183 20.09 5.37 -18.92
C CYS A 183 20.55 6.57 -18.08
N GLY A 184 21.81 6.57 -17.63
CA GLY A 184 22.37 7.52 -16.69
C GLY A 184 22.11 7.14 -15.23
N SER A 185 23.03 7.53 -14.35
CA SER A 185 22.89 7.36 -12.90
C SER A 185 21.65 8.10 -12.40
N GLY A 186 20.67 7.36 -11.87
CA GLY A 186 19.37 7.90 -11.43
C GLY A 186 18.27 7.90 -12.50
N GLY A 187 18.51 7.31 -13.67
CA GLY A 187 17.51 7.19 -14.72
C GLY A 187 17.04 8.52 -15.32
N LEU A 188 16.05 8.44 -16.21
CA LEU A 188 15.49 9.62 -16.86
C LEU A 188 14.47 10.29 -15.94
N PRO A 189 14.46 11.64 -15.83
CA PRO A 189 13.38 12.33 -15.15
C PRO A 189 12.07 12.11 -15.91
N VAL A 190 11.01 11.83 -15.17
CA VAL A 190 9.67 11.57 -15.70
C VAL A 190 8.64 12.36 -14.91
N THR A 191 7.72 12.99 -15.64
CA THR A 191 6.52 13.58 -15.06
C THR A 191 5.31 12.75 -15.46
N TYR A 192 4.61 12.20 -14.48
CA TYR A 192 3.36 11.51 -14.63
C TYR A 192 2.20 12.46 -14.38
N LYS A 193 1.21 12.47 -15.28
CA LYS A 193 -0.08 13.13 -15.10
C LYS A 193 -1.19 12.08 -15.17
N TYR A 194 -1.82 11.80 -14.04
CA TYR A 194 -2.88 10.81 -13.92
C TYR A 194 -4.25 11.46 -13.88
N PHE A 195 -5.09 11.07 -14.82
CA PHE A 195 -6.45 11.54 -15.02
C PHE A 195 -7.41 10.52 -14.38
N THR A 196 -8.15 10.94 -13.37
CA THR A 196 -9.02 10.08 -12.55
C THR A 196 -10.30 10.79 -12.10
N GLU A 197 -11.34 10.01 -11.81
CA GLU A 197 -12.60 10.48 -11.23
C GLU A 197 -12.60 10.55 -9.70
N GLU A 198 -11.61 9.90 -9.07
CA GLU A 198 -11.49 9.73 -7.62
C GLU A 198 -10.05 10.00 -7.18
N VAL A 199 -9.88 10.79 -6.13
CA VAL A 199 -8.59 11.02 -5.45
C VAL A 199 -8.67 10.38 -4.08
N GLU A 200 -7.69 9.54 -3.76
CA GLU A 200 -7.55 8.88 -2.46
C GLU A 200 -6.41 9.56 -1.66
N ASP A 201 -6.12 9.03 -0.48
CA ASP A 201 -4.91 9.40 0.27
C ASP A 201 -3.67 9.26 -0.62
N HIS A 202 -2.96 10.36 -0.78
CA HIS A 202 -1.77 10.47 -1.60
C HIS A 202 -0.66 11.14 -0.81
N SER A 203 0.56 10.81 -1.19
CA SER A 203 1.75 11.38 -0.56
C SER A 203 1.95 12.84 -0.94
N ALA A 204 2.71 13.57 -0.13
CA ALA A 204 2.93 15.00 -0.29
C ALA A 204 3.62 15.41 -1.61
N ASP A 205 4.29 14.48 -2.30
CA ASP A 205 4.92 14.71 -3.60
C ASP A 205 3.95 14.59 -4.79
N VAL A 206 2.73 14.08 -4.56
CA VAL A 206 1.69 14.02 -5.57
C VAL A 206 0.77 15.22 -5.45
N HIS A 207 0.62 15.97 -6.55
CA HIS A 207 -0.19 17.19 -6.57
C HIS A 207 -1.42 16.98 -7.44
N CYS A 208 -2.61 16.96 -6.83
CA CYS A 208 -3.89 16.79 -7.55
C CYS A 208 -4.64 18.12 -7.70
N SER A 209 -5.35 18.28 -8.82
CA SER A 209 -6.28 19.40 -9.02
C SER A 209 -7.53 19.27 -8.14
N ASP A 210 -8.25 20.38 -7.92
CA ASP A 210 -9.48 20.39 -7.12
C ASP A 210 -10.76 20.16 -7.94
N THR A 211 -10.65 20.08 -9.27
CA THR A 211 -11.79 19.93 -10.19
C THR A 211 -11.72 18.63 -10.97
N LYS A 212 -12.90 18.04 -11.27
CA LYS A 212 -13.03 16.82 -12.06
C LYS A 212 -12.95 17.09 -13.58
N PRO A 213 -12.34 16.20 -14.38
CA PRO A 213 -11.54 15.05 -13.93
C PRO A 213 -10.28 15.52 -13.18
N TYR A 214 -9.95 14.83 -12.10
CA TYR A 214 -8.79 15.19 -11.29
C TYR A 214 -7.51 14.84 -12.05
N VAL A 215 -6.56 15.77 -12.03
CA VAL A 215 -5.24 15.61 -12.65
C VAL A 215 -4.19 15.60 -11.54
N CYS A 216 -3.68 14.41 -11.23
CA CYS A 216 -2.62 14.23 -10.23
C CYS A 216 -1.26 14.17 -10.92
N THR A 217 -0.33 15.01 -10.48
CA THR A 217 1.02 15.13 -11.04
C THR A 217 2.06 14.61 -10.06
N LEU A 218 2.93 13.73 -10.54
CA LEU A 218 4.12 13.24 -9.84
C LEU A 218 5.33 13.44 -10.74
N THR A 219 6.39 14.07 -10.23
CA THR A 219 7.67 14.15 -10.93
C THR A 219 8.71 13.41 -10.11
N GLU A 220 9.36 12.45 -10.73
CA GLU A 220 10.41 11.67 -10.10
C GLU A 220 11.52 11.37 -11.12
N HIS A 221 12.67 10.98 -10.61
CA HIS A 221 13.63 10.25 -11.40
C HIS A 221 13.13 8.82 -11.53
N GLN A 222 13.28 8.21 -12.71
CA GLN A 222 12.97 6.80 -12.88
C GLN A 222 14.02 5.95 -12.16
N ASP A 223 13.96 5.99 -10.85
CA ASP A 223 14.81 5.24 -9.96
C ASP A 223 14.32 3.79 -9.89
N THR A 224 15.28 2.91 -9.71
CA THR A 224 15.07 1.46 -9.61
C THR A 224 14.47 1.10 -8.25
N GLU A 225 13.30 1.62 -7.89
CA GLU A 225 12.51 1.00 -6.83
C GLU A 225 11.89 -0.27 -7.39
N VAL A 226 12.66 -1.35 -7.30
CA VAL A 226 12.21 -2.68 -7.67
C VAL A 226 11.18 -3.12 -6.64
N VAL A 227 9.91 -3.13 -7.04
CA VAL A 227 8.91 -3.92 -6.34
C VAL A 227 9.24 -5.38 -6.62
N TYR A 228 9.77 -6.09 -5.63
CA TYR A 228 10.01 -7.54 -5.72
C TYR A 228 8.67 -8.25 -5.93
N SER A 229 8.28 -8.44 -7.18
CA SER A 229 7.26 -9.41 -7.56
C SER A 229 7.89 -10.80 -7.48
N GLY A 230 7.95 -11.35 -6.28
CA GLY A 230 8.30 -12.76 -6.07
C GLY A 230 7.38 -13.65 -6.90
N GLY A 231 7.88 -14.13 -8.04
CA GLY A 231 7.25 -15.11 -8.90
C GLY A 231 7.17 -16.47 -8.21
N SER A 232 6.25 -16.60 -7.28
CA SER A 232 5.70 -17.86 -6.79
C SER A 232 4.39 -17.49 -6.13
N LYS A 233 3.27 -17.89 -6.76
CA LYS A 233 1.89 -17.82 -6.25
C LYS A 233 1.60 -16.63 -5.33
N VAL A 234 0.83 -15.67 -5.85
CA VAL A 234 0.05 -14.70 -5.08
C VAL A 234 -0.24 -15.20 -3.65
N HIS A 235 0.22 -14.43 -2.65
CA HIS A 235 0.26 -14.68 -1.19
C HIS A 235 1.63 -15.05 -0.63
N THR A 236 2.44 -14.04 -0.25
CA THR A 236 2.97 -13.97 1.13
C THR A 236 3.84 -12.73 1.40
N GLN A 237 4.49 -12.08 0.43
CA GLN A 237 5.46 -11.03 0.80
C GLN A 237 4.86 -9.68 1.21
N SER A 238 3.79 -9.20 0.58
CA SER A 238 3.03 -8.05 1.11
C SER A 238 2.35 -8.39 2.44
N ILE A 239 2.00 -9.67 2.65
CA ILE A 239 1.48 -10.17 3.92
C ILE A 239 2.59 -10.23 4.99
N ILE A 240 3.85 -10.49 4.64
CA ILE A 240 4.98 -10.52 5.59
C ILE A 240 5.32 -9.10 6.06
N LEU A 241 5.30 -8.10 5.18
CA LEU A 241 5.49 -6.71 5.61
C LEU A 241 4.31 -6.24 6.48
N LEU A 242 3.08 -6.60 6.10
CA LEU A 242 1.87 -6.33 6.90
C LEU A 242 1.87 -7.09 8.25
N LEU A 243 2.33 -8.34 8.27
CA LEU A 243 2.45 -9.18 9.48
C LEU A 243 3.58 -8.71 10.39
N LEU A 244 4.70 -8.23 9.84
CA LEU A 244 5.79 -7.65 10.64
C LEU A 244 5.37 -6.32 11.26
N MET A 245 4.52 -5.53 10.58
CA MET A 245 3.92 -4.33 11.17
C MET A 245 2.86 -4.68 12.22
N LEU A 246 2.01 -5.69 11.97
CA LEU A 246 1.02 -6.16 12.95
C LEU A 246 1.66 -6.83 14.18
N CYS A 247 2.77 -7.56 14.02
CA CYS A 247 3.50 -8.16 15.14
C CYS A 247 4.17 -7.11 16.03
N ASN A 248 4.67 -5.99 15.48
CA ASN A 248 5.18 -4.90 16.30
C ASN A 248 4.06 -4.15 17.04
N PHE A 249 2.87 -4.08 16.47
CA PHE A 249 1.72 -3.43 17.12
C PHE A 249 1.24 -4.20 18.37
N PHE A 250 1.34 -5.53 18.38
CA PHE A 250 0.96 -6.37 19.53
C PHE A 250 2.01 -6.43 20.65
N ILE A 251 3.22 -5.90 20.46
CA ILE A 251 4.26 -5.88 21.50
C ILE A 251 4.17 -4.62 22.38
N PHE A 252 3.41 -3.60 21.96
CA PHE A 252 3.32 -2.29 22.62
C PHE A 252 1.94 -1.95 23.21
N VAL A 253 1.00 -2.90 23.25
CA VAL A 253 -0.30 -2.80 23.96
C VAL A 253 -0.33 -3.83 25.07
#